data_AF-A0AAE5CSQ1-F1
#
_entry.id   AF-A0AAE5CSQ1-F1
#
_cell.length_a   1.000
_cell.length_b   1.000
_cell.length_c   1.000
_cell.angle_alpha   90.00
_cell.angle_beta   90.00
_cell.angle_gamma   90.00
#
_symmetry.space_group_name_H-M   'P 1'
#
loop_
_entity.id
_entity.type
_entity.pdbx_description
1 polymer ?
#
loop_
_entity_poly.entity_id
_entity_poly.type
_entity_poly.pdbx_seq_one_letter_code
_entity_poly.pdbx_strand_id
1 'polypeptide(L)'
;MSRFTIESSGFSRLAWTVDEFTRYPADIYGRVTRTLITWVVPVAFASFYPAQLLFDTERMKWMALAAPAVAILTFMAAYRFWSVAVNHYQGVGH
;
A
#
# COMPACT_ATOMS: atom_id res chain seq x y z
N MET A 1 -19.87 20.83 -3.13
CA MET A 1 -18.97 20.04 -2.27
C MET A 1 -19.14 18.57 -2.63
N SER A 2 -18.05 17.91 -3.05
CA SER A 2 -18.07 16.57 -3.66
C SER A 2 -18.57 15.49 -2.70
N ARG A 3 -19.38 14.54 -3.20
CA ARG A 3 -19.92 13.41 -2.42
C ARG A 3 -18.83 12.49 -1.85
N PHE A 4 -17.60 12.55 -2.35
CA PHE A 4 -16.47 11.86 -1.74
C PHE A 4 -16.12 12.39 -0.34
N THR A 5 -16.33 13.67 -0.04
CA THR A 5 -15.84 14.22 1.24
C THR A 5 -16.82 13.98 2.40
N ILE A 6 -18.08 13.66 2.10
CA ILE A 6 -19.16 13.61 3.09
C ILE A 6 -19.50 12.17 3.52
N GLU A 7 -19.23 11.16 2.68
CA GLU A 7 -19.47 9.73 3.00
C GLU A 7 -18.20 8.84 3.01
N SER A 8 -16.98 9.37 2.76
CA SER A 8 -15.76 8.54 2.67
C SER A 8 -15.10 8.18 4.00
N SER A 9 -15.73 8.45 5.14
CA SER A 9 -15.17 8.16 6.47
C SER A 9 -14.63 6.73 6.58
N GLY A 10 -15.30 5.75 5.97
CA GLY A 10 -14.84 4.36 5.90
C GLY A 10 -13.56 4.17 5.08
N PHE A 11 -13.47 4.79 3.90
CA PHE A 11 -12.28 4.69 3.04
C PHE A 11 -11.06 5.36 3.70
N SER A 12 -11.24 6.57 4.24
CA SER A 12 -10.18 7.25 4.99
C SER A 12 -9.75 6.44 6.21
N ARG A 13 -10.70 5.86 6.95
CA ARG A 13 -10.40 5.01 8.12
C ARG A 13 -9.62 3.75 7.72
N LEU A 14 -9.94 3.13 6.58
CA LEU A 14 -9.15 2.01 6.04
C LEU A 14 -7.73 2.44 5.67
N ALA A 15 -7.56 3.60 5.02
CA ALA A 15 -6.24 4.12 4.69
C ALA A 15 -5.39 4.35 5.96
N TRP A 16 -5.97 4.95 7.00
CA TRP A 16 -5.29 5.13 8.29
C TRP A 16 -5.01 3.80 9.01
N THR A 17 -5.92 2.83 8.92
CA THR A 17 -5.70 1.48 9.48
C THR A 17 -4.52 0.80 8.78
N VAL A 18 -4.42 0.95 7.46
CA VAL A 18 -3.30 0.43 6.67
C VAL A 18 -1.99 1.14 7.04
N ASP A 19 -2.02 2.45 7.27
CA ASP A 19 -0.87 3.24 7.72
C ASP A 19 -0.30 2.76 9.06
N GLU A 20 -1.15 2.36 10.01
CA GLU A 20 -0.70 1.84 11.31
C GLU A 20 0.23 0.63 11.17
N PHE A 21 0.04 -0.23 10.16
CA PHE A 21 0.91 -1.37 9.91
C PHE A 21 2.32 -0.99 9.46
N THR A 22 2.54 0.25 9.01
CA THR A 22 3.87 0.74 8.59
C THR A 22 4.77 1.07 9.78
N ARG A 23 4.19 1.33 10.95
CA ARG A 23 4.90 1.81 12.16
C ARG A 23 5.79 0.75 12.81
N TYR A 24 5.47 -0.52 12.58
CA TYR A 24 6.18 -1.64 13.17
C TYR A 24 6.74 -2.59 12.10
N PRO A 25 7.92 -3.19 12.34
CA PRO A 25 8.54 -4.10 11.40
C PRO A 25 7.66 -5.33 11.14
N ALA A 26 7.64 -5.82 9.90
CA ALA A 26 6.71 -6.88 9.49
C ALA A 26 6.92 -8.22 10.24
N ASP A 27 8.09 -8.42 10.86
CA ASP A 27 8.44 -9.62 11.63
C ASP A 27 7.70 -9.72 12.98
N ILE A 28 7.17 -8.62 13.53
CA ILE A 28 6.40 -8.69 14.80
C ILE A 28 5.00 -9.26 14.61
N TYR A 29 4.49 -9.26 13.37
CA TYR A 29 3.16 -9.75 13.06
C TYR A 29 3.17 -11.26 12.82
N GLY A 30 2.06 -11.92 13.16
CA GLY A 30 1.85 -13.33 12.83
C GLY A 30 1.91 -13.59 11.32
N ARG A 31 2.19 -14.85 10.94
CA ARG A 31 2.37 -15.27 9.53
C ARG A 31 1.25 -14.79 8.61
N VAL A 32 -0.01 -14.90 9.05
CA VAL A 32 -1.19 -14.49 8.27
C VAL A 32 -1.18 -12.99 8.00
N THR A 33 -1.10 -12.17 9.05
CA THR A 33 -1.10 -10.70 8.93
C THR A 33 0.09 -10.24 8.09
N ARG A 34 1.28 -10.80 8.31
CA ARG A 34 2.47 -10.51 7.53
C ARG A 34 2.24 -10.78 6.04
N THR A 35 1.66 -11.92 5.68
CA THR A 35 1.37 -12.25 4.27
C THR A 35 0.38 -11.26 3.67
N LEU A 36 -0.65 -10.84 4.41
CA LEU A 36 -1.63 -9.85 3.93
C LEU A 36 -0.99 -8.49 3.63
N ILE A 37 -0.23 -7.95 4.59
CA ILE A 37 0.40 -6.63 4.43
C ILE A 37 1.57 -6.64 3.42
N THR A 38 2.10 -7.83 3.10
CA THR A 38 3.20 -8.00 2.13
C THR A 38 2.68 -8.20 0.71
N TRP A 39 1.65 -9.02 0.52
CA TRP A 39 1.23 -9.46 -0.82
C TRP A 39 -0.12 -8.87 -1.27
N VAL A 40 -1.01 -8.53 -0.35
CA VAL A 40 -2.34 -8.01 -0.68
C VAL A 40 -2.35 -6.49 -0.75
N VAL A 41 -1.76 -5.80 0.25
CA VAL A 41 -1.69 -4.32 0.31
C VAL A 41 -0.28 -3.76 0.03
N PRO A 42 0.67 -4.60 -0.37
CA PRO A 42 2.14 -4.41 -0.28
C PRO A 42 2.78 -3.37 0.65
N VAL A 43 2.16 -2.94 1.76
CA VAL A 43 2.73 -1.88 2.63
C VAL A 43 4.06 -2.23 3.28
N ALA A 44 4.32 -3.52 3.52
CA ALA A 44 5.61 -3.97 4.06
C ALA A 44 6.79 -3.68 3.11
N PHE A 45 6.55 -3.61 1.79
CA PHE A 45 7.59 -3.24 0.82
C PHE A 45 7.92 -1.74 0.85
N ALA A 46 7.07 -0.91 1.42
CA ALA A 46 7.34 0.52 1.58
C ALA A 46 8.11 0.81 2.88
N SER A 47 7.76 0.16 4.00
CA SER A 47 8.31 0.51 5.33
C SER A 47 9.39 -0.44 5.85
N PHE A 48 9.34 -1.73 5.51
CA PHE A 48 10.14 -2.76 6.19
C PHE A 48 11.21 -3.39 5.30
N TYR A 49 10.84 -3.89 4.13
CA TYR A 49 11.79 -4.59 3.25
C TYR A 49 12.93 -3.72 2.71
N PRO A 50 12.78 -2.44 2.32
CA PRO A 50 13.92 -1.64 1.89
C PRO A 50 14.93 -1.42 3.03
N ALA A 51 14.47 -1.32 4.28
CA ALA A 51 15.36 -1.21 5.45
C ALA A 51 16.20 -2.48 5.67
N GLN A 52 15.74 -3.65 5.21
CA GLN A 52 16.51 -4.90 5.25
C GLN A 52 17.78 -4.86 4.38
N LEU A 53 17.91 -3.93 3.43
CA LEU A 53 19.19 -3.73 2.73
C LEU A 53 20.28 -3.15 3.64
N LEU A 54 19.87 -2.46 4.71
CA LEU A 54 20.79 -1.87 5.70
C LEU A 54 21.19 -2.88 6.77
N PHE A 55 20.39 -3.92 6.97
CA PHE A 55 20.65 -5.00 7.92
C PHE A 55 21.25 -6.20 7.17
N ASP A 56 22.30 -6.83 7.70
CA ASP A 56 22.99 -7.93 7.02
C ASP A 56 22.26 -9.28 7.12
N THR A 57 20.96 -9.28 6.81
CA THR A 57 20.12 -10.48 6.83
C THR A 57 20.00 -11.03 5.41
N GLU A 58 20.95 -11.89 5.02
CA GLU A 58 21.02 -12.58 3.72
C GLU A 58 19.67 -13.12 3.23
N ARG A 59 18.84 -13.65 4.15
CA ARG A 59 17.56 -14.30 3.80
C ARG A 59 16.48 -13.34 3.29
N MET A 60 16.62 -12.03 3.50
CA MET A 60 15.60 -11.03 3.16
C MET A 60 16.07 -10.03 2.10
N LYS A 61 17.36 -10.08 1.70
CA LYS A 61 17.93 -9.25 0.63
C LYS A 61 17.18 -9.40 -0.70
N TRP A 62 16.74 -10.61 -1.05
CA TRP A 62 15.98 -10.84 -2.28
C TRP A 62 14.60 -10.16 -2.27
N MET A 63 13.91 -10.13 -1.12
CA MET A 63 12.64 -9.43 -0.97
C MET A 63 12.87 -7.92 -1.09
N ALA A 64 13.97 -7.42 -0.52
CA ALA A 64 14.32 -6.01 -0.60
C ALA A 64 14.67 -5.56 -2.02
N LEU A 65 15.33 -6.40 -2.81
CA LEU A 65 15.58 -6.15 -4.24
C LEU A 65 14.30 -6.12 -5.08
N ALA A 66 13.25 -6.82 -4.65
CA ALA A 66 11.94 -6.77 -5.29
C ALA A 66 11.15 -5.48 -4.96
N ALA A 67 11.53 -4.74 -3.91
CA ALA A 67 10.83 -3.52 -3.48
C ALA A 67 10.60 -2.48 -4.60
N PRO A 68 11.59 -2.09 -5.43
CA PRO A 68 11.34 -1.15 -6.53
C PRO A 68 10.33 -1.68 -7.56
N ALA A 69 10.36 -2.97 -7.87
CA ALA A 69 9.40 -3.57 -8.80
C ALA A 69 7.98 -3.55 -8.23
N VAL A 70 7.80 -3.93 -6.96
CA VAL A 70 6.51 -3.89 -6.26
C VAL A 70 6.00 -2.45 -6.14
N ALA A 71 6.88 -1.49 -5.89
CA ALA A 71 6.53 -0.07 -5.83
C ALA A 71 5.97 0.43 -7.18
N ILE A 72 6.61 0.09 -8.30
CA ILE A 72 6.14 0.45 -9.64
C ILE A 72 4.76 -0.17 -9.92
N LEU A 73 4.59 -1.47 -9.61
CA LEU A 73 3.32 -2.17 -9.82
C LEU A 73 2.19 -1.54 -8.99
N THR A 74 2.45 -1.24 -7.73
CA THR A 74 1.47 -0.63 -6.82
C THR A 74 1.12 0.79 -7.28
N PHE A 75 2.12 1.58 -7.70
CA PHE A 75 1.89 2.91 -8.24
C PHE A 75 1.06 2.87 -9.54
N MET A 76 1.35 1.96 -10.45
CA MET A 76 0.56 1.77 -11.67
C MET A 76 -0.90 1.40 -11.35
N ALA A 77 -1.11 0.49 -10.39
CA ALA A 77 -2.46 0.11 -9.95
C ALA A 77 -3.21 1.31 -9.36
N ALA A 78 -2.57 2.07 -8.46
CA ALA A 78 -3.14 3.28 -7.87
C ALA A 78 -3.46 4.34 -8.93
N TYR A 79 -2.57 4.54 -9.89
CA TYR A 79 -2.76 5.49 -10.99
C TYR A 79 -3.95 5.10 -11.86
N ARG A 80 -4.07 3.81 -12.24
CA ARG A 80 -5.21 3.31 -13.01
C ARG A 80 -6.52 3.48 -12.25
N PHE A 81 -6.53 3.14 -10.97
CA PHE A 81 -7.69 3.33 -10.10
C PHE A 81 -8.09 4.81 -10.04
N TRP A 82 -7.13 5.71 -9.86
CA TRP A 82 -7.35 7.15 -9.87
C TRP A 82 -7.92 7.65 -11.20
N SER A 83 -7.37 7.20 -12.34
CA SER A 83 -7.89 7.56 -13.66
C SER A 83 -9.34 7.11 -13.85
N VAL A 84 -9.69 5.88 -13.44
CA VAL A 84 -11.06 5.38 -13.50
C VAL A 84 -11.99 6.21 -12.62
N ALA A 85 -11.57 6.51 -11.39
CA ALA A 85 -12.33 7.34 -10.48
C ALA A 85 -12.58 8.72 -11.09
N VAL A 86 -11.54 9.44 -11.53
CA VAL A 86 -11.68 10.78 -12.12
C VAL A 86 -12.58 10.76 -13.37
N ASN A 87 -12.44 9.78 -14.25
CA ASN A 87 -13.28 9.65 -15.45
C ASN A 87 -14.77 9.43 -15.11
N HIS A 88 -15.07 8.67 -14.05
CA HIS A 88 -16.44 8.47 -13.59
C HIS A 88 -17.05 9.76 -13.00
N TYR A 89 -16.23 10.64 -12.43
CA TYR A 89 -16.68 11.93 -11.89
C TYR A 89 -16.93 12.99 -12.95
N GLN A 90 -16.34 12.85 -14.14
CA GLN A 90 -16.59 13.77 -15.27
C GLN A 90 -17.91 13.48 -16.01
N GLY A 91 -18.58 12.35 -15.75
CA GLY A 91 -19.84 11.98 -16.41
C GLY A 91 -21.10 12.74 -15.99
N VAL A 92 -21.01 13.65 -15.01
CA VAL A 92 -22.13 14.54 -14.59
C VAL A 92 -22.05 15.95 -15.18
N GLY A 93 -21.23 16.15 -16.23
CA GLY A 93 -21.16 17.39 -17.00
C GLY A 93 -22.04 17.38 -18.25
N HIS A 94 -23.35 17.40 -18.06
CA HIS A 94 -24.34 17.99 -18.98
C HIS A 94 -25.16 18.99 -18.16
#